data_AF-A0AB37VRX9-F1
#
_entry.id   AF-A0AB37VRX9-F1
#
_cell.length_a   1.000
_cell.length_b   1.000
_cell.length_c   1.000
_cell.angle_alpha   90.00
_cell.angle_beta   90.00
_cell.angle_gamma   90.00
#
_symmetry.space_group_name_H-M   'P 1'
#
loop_
_entity.id
_entity.type
_entity.pdbx_description
1 polymer ?
#
loop_
_entity_poly.entity_id
_entity_poly.type
_entity_poly.pdbx_seq_one_letter_code
_entity_poly.pdbx_strand_id
1 'polypeptide(L)'
;MFPKNGAKVPEIRFPGFTEDWEERKLGDIAPLRGGFAFKSSKFRNTGVPIVRISNILSSGEVGGDFAYYDEQDKDDKYILPDKSAVLAMSGATTGKE
;
A
#
# COMPACT_ATOMS: atom_id res chain seq x y z
N MET A 1 -21.84 -1.46 -5.23
CA MET A 1 -21.17 -0.22 -4.80
C MET A 1 -20.59 0.60 -5.96
N PHE A 2 -20.25 0.00 -7.11
CA PHE A 2 -19.75 0.76 -8.27
C PHE A 2 -20.85 0.98 -9.33
N PRO A 3 -20.79 2.07 -10.12
CA PRO A 3 -21.74 2.31 -11.21
C PRO A 3 -21.62 1.26 -12.33
N LYS A 4 -22.72 1.03 -13.06
CA LYS A 4 -22.68 0.32 -14.33
C LYS A 4 -21.96 1.17 -15.39
N ASN A 5 -21.44 0.53 -16.43
CA ASN A 5 -20.77 1.24 -17.51
C ASN A 5 -21.69 2.32 -18.12
N GLY A 6 -21.22 3.56 -18.23
CA GLY A 6 -22.01 4.71 -18.68
C GLY A 6 -22.89 5.39 -17.60
N ALA A 7 -22.98 4.85 -16.39
CA ALA A 7 -23.67 5.49 -15.27
C ALA A 7 -22.67 6.13 -14.30
N LYS A 8 -23.08 7.21 -13.62
CA LYS A 8 -22.30 7.85 -12.54
C LYS A 8 -22.84 7.54 -11.14
N VAL A 9 -24.03 6.95 -11.06
CA VAL A 9 -24.70 6.61 -9.80
C VAL A 9 -24.84 5.08 -9.69
N PRO A 10 -24.13 4.42 -8.75
CA PRO A 10 -24.31 3.04 -8.34
C PRO A 10 -25.70 2.76 -7.77
N GLU A 11 -26.15 1.53 -8.00
CA GLU A 11 -27.43 1.00 -7.51
C GLU A 11 -27.43 0.76 -5.99
N ILE A 12 -26.26 0.58 -5.38
CA ILE A 12 -26.10 0.38 -3.94
C ILE A 12 -25.07 1.38 -3.42
N ARG A 13 -25.48 2.19 -2.44
CA ARG A 13 -24.67 3.23 -1.78
C ARG A 13 -25.01 3.35 -0.30
N PHE A 14 -24.04 3.83 0.48
CA PHE A 14 -24.29 4.23 1.86
C PHE A 14 -25.13 5.52 1.91
N PRO A 15 -26.05 5.66 2.87
CA PRO A 15 -26.78 6.90 3.08
C PRO A 15 -25.83 8.10 3.22
N GLY A 16 -26.16 9.22 2.59
CA GLY A 16 -25.36 10.46 2.61
C GLY A 16 -24.35 10.61 1.45
N PHE A 17 -24.10 9.56 0.65
CA PHE A 17 -23.21 9.63 -0.52
C PHE A 17 -24.02 9.75 -1.82
N THR A 18 -24.55 10.95 -2.10
CA THR A 18 -25.47 11.20 -3.22
C THR A 18 -24.78 11.72 -4.49
N GLU A 19 -23.54 12.21 -4.40
CA GLU A 19 -22.80 12.79 -5.52
C GLU A 19 -22.40 11.75 -6.58
N ASP A 20 -22.22 12.20 -7.82
CA ASP A 20 -21.78 11.36 -8.94
C ASP A 20 -20.39 10.75 -8.69
N TRP A 21 -20.17 9.50 -9.14
CA TRP A 21 -18.82 8.97 -9.24
C TRP A 21 -18.07 9.67 -10.36
N GLU A 22 -16.79 9.90 -10.08
CA GLU A 22 -15.85 10.46 -11.00
C GLU A 22 -14.57 9.62 -11.06
N GLU A 23 -14.03 9.48 -12.25
CA GLU A 23 -12.72 8.88 -12.43
C GLU A 23 -11.65 9.90 -12.02
N ARG A 24 -10.70 9.45 -11.21
CA ARG A 24 -9.56 10.22 -10.74
C ARG A 24 -8.31 9.36 -10.77
N LYS A 25 -7.17 9.98 -11.11
CA LYS A 25 -5.88 9.28 -10.97
C LYS A 25 -5.54 9.23 -9.49
N LEU A 26 -5.01 8.09 -9.03
CA LEU A 26 -4.62 7.92 -7.63
C LEU A 26 -3.61 8.99 -7.17
N GLY A 27 -2.70 9.39 -8.06
CA GLY A 27 -1.72 10.45 -7.79
C GLY A 27 -2.30 11.86 -7.62
N ASP A 28 -3.55 12.09 -8.06
CA ASP A 28 -4.22 13.38 -7.88
C ASP A 28 -4.89 13.47 -6.50
N ILE A 29 -5.16 12.33 -5.85
CA ILE A 29 -5.90 12.25 -4.58
C ILE A 29 -5.05 11.79 -3.40
N ALA A 30 -3.89 11.20 -3.65
CA ALA A 30 -3.00 10.70 -2.60
C ALA A 30 -1.53 10.74 -3.05
N PRO A 31 -0.57 10.96 -2.13
CA PRO A 31 0.84 10.81 -2.43
C PRO A 31 1.19 9.34 -2.66
N LEU A 32 1.84 9.03 -3.79
CA LEU A 32 2.44 7.71 -4.02
C LEU A 32 3.94 7.77 -3.76
N ARG A 33 4.43 6.76 -3.04
CA ARG A 33 5.85 6.63 -2.70
C ARG A 33 6.30 5.19 -2.89
N GLY A 34 7.43 5.01 -3.57
CA GLY A 34 8.10 3.72 -3.64
C GLY A 34 8.67 3.30 -2.28
N GLY A 35 8.79 1.99 -2.08
CA GLY A 35 9.49 1.45 -0.90
C GLY A 35 11.00 1.69 -0.95
N PHE A 36 11.69 1.22 0.08
CA PHE A 36 13.15 1.22 0.15
C PHE A 36 13.70 -0.20 0.00
N ALA A 37 14.74 -0.37 -0.81
CA ALA A 37 15.38 -1.66 -1.04
C ALA A 37 16.41 -1.96 0.06
N PHE A 38 15.94 -2.42 1.22
CA PHE A 38 16.82 -2.81 2.32
C PHE A 38 17.68 -4.03 1.94
N LYS A 39 19.00 -3.93 2.17
CA LYS A 39 19.92 -5.06 1.95
C LYS A 39 19.73 -6.11 3.04
N SER A 40 19.45 -7.35 2.66
CA SER A 40 19.25 -8.45 3.60
C SER A 40 20.43 -8.71 4.53
N SER A 41 21.66 -8.43 4.08
CA SER A 41 22.88 -8.51 4.90
C SER A 41 22.90 -7.54 6.08
N LYS A 42 22.00 -6.55 6.11
CA LYS A 42 21.84 -5.59 7.21
C LYS A 42 20.66 -5.91 8.13
N PHE A 43 19.94 -7.01 7.89
CA PHE A 43 18.79 -7.36 8.73
C PHE A 43 19.24 -7.73 10.15
N ARG A 44 18.42 -7.31 11.11
CA ARG A 44 18.55 -7.56 12.53
C ARG A 44 17.29 -8.25 13.04
N ASN A 45 17.38 -8.73 14.29
CA ASN A 45 16.25 -9.29 15.03
C ASN A 45 15.58 -8.25 15.97
N THR A 46 16.11 -7.03 16.03
CA THR A 46 15.65 -5.93 16.88
C THR A 46 15.84 -4.60 16.15
N GLY A 47 15.09 -3.56 16.54
CA GLY A 47 15.18 -2.22 15.96
C GLY A 47 13.87 -1.80 15.31
N VAL A 48 13.94 -1.05 14.21
CA VAL A 48 12.76 -0.62 13.45
C VAL A 48 12.31 -1.74 12.52
N PRO A 49 11.02 -2.15 12.54
CA PRO A 49 10.53 -3.24 11.70
C PRO A 49 10.42 -2.82 10.23
N ILE A 50 10.76 -3.74 9.32
CA ILE A 50 10.65 -3.57 7.88
C ILE A 50 9.42 -4.33 7.38
N VAL A 51 8.49 -3.61 6.74
CA VAL A 51 7.38 -4.22 6.00
C VAL A 51 7.87 -4.70 4.64
N ARG A 52 7.85 -6.02 4.42
CA ARG A 52 8.18 -6.66 3.14
C ARG A 52 6.92 -7.27 2.51
N ILE A 53 7.01 -7.73 1.26
CA ILE A 53 5.88 -8.41 0.59
C ILE A 53 5.40 -9.63 1.38
N SER A 54 6.30 -10.36 2.04
CA SER A 54 5.97 -11.50 2.91
C SER A 54 5.18 -11.11 4.15
N ASN A 55 5.17 -9.83 4.53
CA ASN A 55 4.42 -9.32 5.68
C ASN A 55 3.00 -8.92 5.29
N ILE A 56 2.64 -8.90 4.00
CA ILE A 56 1.27 -8.67 3.56
C ILE A 56 0.58 -10.03 3.51
N LEU A 57 -0.27 -10.29 4.50
CA LEU A 57 -0.96 -11.56 4.64
C LEU A 57 -2.11 -11.66 3.64
N SER A 58 -2.58 -12.88 3.39
CA SER A 58 -3.76 -13.12 2.53
C SER A 58 -5.04 -12.49 3.07
N SER A 59 -5.09 -12.16 4.38
CA SER A 59 -6.17 -11.37 4.99
C SER A 59 -6.16 -9.89 4.57
N GLY A 60 -5.08 -9.41 3.96
CA GLY A 60 -4.84 -7.99 3.68
C GLY A 60 -4.22 -7.22 4.84
N GLU A 61 -3.95 -7.89 5.97
CA GLU A 61 -3.29 -7.30 7.13
C GLU A 61 -1.77 -7.35 7.00
N VAL A 62 -1.08 -6.45 7.71
CA VAL A 62 0.38 -6.46 7.83
C VAL A 62 0.76 -7.24 9.10
N GLY A 63 1.53 -8.31 8.95
CA GLY A 63 1.92 -9.18 10.07
C GLY A 63 3.04 -10.18 9.73
N GLY A 64 3.09 -11.28 10.50
CA GLY A 64 4.11 -12.31 10.39
C GLY A 64 5.47 -11.90 10.96
N ASP A 65 6.53 -12.58 10.52
CA ASP A 65 7.89 -12.32 11.00
C ASP A 65 8.51 -11.10 10.31
N PHE A 66 8.85 -10.10 11.14
CA PHE A 66 9.53 -8.90 10.69
C PHE A 66 11.05 -9.10 10.68
N ALA A 67 11.69 -8.54 9.64
CA ALA A 67 13.11 -8.22 9.71
C ALA A 67 13.24 -6.79 10.24
N TYR A 68 14.32 -6.51 10.95
CA TYR A 68 14.54 -5.21 11.56
C TYR A 68 15.81 -4.56 11.01
N TYR A 69 15.95 -3.26 11.22
CA TYR A 69 17.17 -2.51 10.97
C TYR A 69 17.43 -1.48 12.08
N ASP A 70 18.68 -1.03 12.15
CA ASP A 70 19.10 0.10 12.99
C ASP A 70 18.61 1.40 12.35
N GLU A 71 18.10 2.36 13.12
CA GLU A 71 17.65 3.67 12.60
C GLU A 71 18.70 4.32 11.69
N GLN A 72 18.26 4.92 10.58
CA GLN A 72 19.08 5.56 9.57
C GLN A 72 18.62 6.99 9.29
N ASP A 73 19.56 7.81 8.81
CA ASP A 73 19.24 9.12 8.26
C ASP A 73 18.21 8.98 7.12
N LYS A 74 17.11 9.74 7.22
CA LYS A 74 15.97 9.81 6.27
C LYS A 74 14.91 8.71 6.41
N ASP A 75 14.87 7.98 7.52
CA ASP A 75 13.78 7.03 7.80
C ASP A 75 12.39 7.67 7.76
N ASP A 76 12.27 8.97 8.09
CA ASP A 76 11.04 9.76 7.93
C ASP A 76 10.42 9.65 6.53
N LYS A 77 11.25 9.41 5.50
CA LYS A 77 10.81 9.22 4.12
C LYS A 77 10.26 7.84 3.83
N TYR A 78 10.33 6.88 4.75
CA TYR A 78 9.91 5.49 4.54
C TYR A 78 9.05 4.94 5.69
N ILE A 79 8.99 5.64 6.82
CA ILE A 79 8.02 5.38 7.88
C ILE A 79 6.60 5.37 7.29
N LEU A 80 5.80 4.44 7.80
CA LEU A 80 4.39 4.27 7.50
C LEU A 80 3.59 4.82 8.70
N PRO A 81 3.04 6.04 8.61
CA PRO A 81 2.12 6.54 9.62
C PRO A 81 0.90 5.64 9.78
N ASP A 82 0.21 5.76 10.91
CA ASP A 82 -1.07 5.07 11.12
C ASP A 82 -2.04 5.34 9.96
N LYS A 83 -2.79 4.32 9.56
CA LYS A 83 -3.74 4.32 8.41
C LYS A 83 -3.10 4.50 7.03
N SER A 84 -1.79 4.28 6.88
CA SER A 84 -1.16 4.18 5.57
C SER A 84 -1.67 2.95 4.80
N ALA A 85 -1.98 3.12 3.51
CA ALA A 85 -2.23 2.00 2.61
C ALA A 85 -0.92 1.50 1.99
N VAL A 86 -0.67 0.20 2.04
CA VAL A 86 0.51 -0.45 1.44
C VAL A 86 0.07 -1.27 0.24
N LEU A 87 0.74 -1.07 -0.90
CA LEU A 87 0.50 -1.82 -2.13
C LEU A 87 1.75 -2.65 -2.44
N ALA A 88 1.63 -3.97 -2.44
CA ALA A 88 2.69 -4.83 -2.96
C ALA A 88 2.69 -4.78 -4.48
N MET A 89 3.81 -4.34 -5.04
CA MET A 89 4.10 -4.40 -6.47
C MET A 89 5.18 -5.48 -6.67
N SER A 90 4.83 -6.59 -7.33
CA SER A 90 5.82 -7.60 -7.69
C SER A 90 6.65 -7.11 -8.89
N GLY A 91 7.96 -7.31 -8.83
CA GLY A 91 8.84 -7.05 -9.97
C GLY A 91 8.62 -8.11 -11.06
N ALA A 92 8.09 -7.69 -12.21
CA ALA A 92 8.17 -8.34 -13.52
C ALA A 92 8.00 -9.89 -13.57
N THR A 93 6.82 -10.39 -13.23
CA THR A 93 6.29 -11.67 -13.78
C THR A 93 4.80 -11.59 -14.11
N THR A 94 4.27 -10.39 -14.34
CA THR A 94 2.96 -10.19 -14.95
C THR A 94 3.19 -9.49 -16.29
N GLY A 95 3.19 -10.27 -17.38
CA GLY A 95 3.40 -9.74 -18.74
C GLY A 95 4.63 -10.23 -19.51
N LYS A 96 5.23 -11.38 -19.16
CA LYS A 96 6.01 -12.15 -20.15
C LYS A 96 5.07 -13.15 -20.81
N GLU A 97 4.37 -12.69 -21.85
CA GLU A 97 4.03 -13.53 -23.00
C GLU A 97 5.02 -13.24 -24.12
#